data_AF-A0A520MU69-F1
#
_entry.id   AF-A0A520MU69-F1
#
_cell.length_a   1.000
_cell.length_b   1.000
_cell.length_c   1.000
_cell.angle_alpha   90.00
_cell.angle_beta   90.00
_cell.angle_gamma   90.00
#
_symmetry.space_group_name_H-M   'P 1'
#
loop_
_entity.id
_entity.type
_entity.pdbx_description
1 polymer ?
#
loop_
_entity_poly.entity_id
_entity_poly.type
_entity_poly.pdbx_seq_one_letter_code
_entity_poly.pdbx_strand_id
1 'polypeptide(L)' 'MIQIGIPELLIIILITLFSVKPENIQSYIKTFYKYVLHFQNFFSSAKDNLEKELNIDGLKQDIHNEKRLKELDKDV' A
#
# COMPACT_ATOMS: atom_id res chain seq x y z
N MET A 1 -0.13 1.21 -24.77
CA MET A 1 1.29 0.82 -24.66
C MET A 1 2.10 2.09 -24.74
N ILE A 2 2.96 2.35 -23.76
CA ILE A 2 3.81 3.56 -23.79
C ILE A 2 5.00 3.26 -24.70
N GLN A 3 4.93 3.69 -25.97
CA GLN A 3 6.05 3.64 -26.92
C GLN A 3 6.89 4.91 -26.70
N ILE A 4 7.67 4.93 -25.62
CA ILE A 4 8.63 6.01 -25.36
C ILE A 4 10.00 5.51 -25.79
N GLY A 5 10.60 6.20 -26.75
CA GLY A 5 11.99 6.00 -27.14
C GLY A 5 12.95 6.66 -26.14
N ILE A 6 14.24 6.37 -26.33
CA ILE A 6 15.31 7.01 -25.56
C ILE A 6 15.28 8.55 -25.68
N PRO A 7 15.04 9.16 -26.86
CA PRO A 7 14.98 10.62 -27.01
C PRO A 7 13.83 11.27 -26.20
N GLU A 8 12.65 10.66 -26.19
CA GLU A 8 11.49 11.17 -25.46
C GLU A 8 11.72 11.10 -23.94
N LEU A 9 12.41 10.06 -23.46
CA LEU A 9 12.81 9.97 -22.04
C LEU A 9 13.76 11.11 -21.65
N LEU A 10 14.71 11.45 -22.53
CA LEU A 10 15.64 12.57 -22.31
C LEU A 10 14.90 13.90 -22.17
N ILE A 11 13.90 14.15 -23.02
CA ILE A 11 13.06 15.35 -22.94
C ILE A 11 12.29 15.40 -21.62
N ILE A 12 11.71 14.28 -21.19
CA ILE A 12 11.00 14.20 -19.91
C ILE A 12 11.93 14.49 -18.74
N ILE A 13 13.15 13.94 -18.74
CA ILE A 13 14.15 14.20 -17.70
C ILE A 13 14.52 15.69 -17.67
N LEU A 14 14.73 16.29 -18.85
CA LEU A 14 15.08 17.70 -18.96
C LEU A 14 13.96 18.61 -18.42
N ILE A 15 12.71 18.34 -18.81
CA ILE A 15 11.54 19.07 -18.32
C ILE A 15 11.38 18.90 -16.82
N THR A 16 11.56 17.67 -16.31
CA THR A 16 11.46 17.39 -14.87
C THR A 16 12.53 18.15 -14.09
N LEU A 17 13.77 18.14 -14.57
CA LEU A 17 14.88 18.83 -13.92
C LEU A 17 14.74 20.36 -14.00
N PHE A 18 14.16 20.88 -15.08
CA PHE A 18 13.89 22.31 -15.21
C PHE A 18 12.70 22.76 -14.37
N SER A 19 11.68 21.91 -14.25
CA SER A 19 10.50 22.16 -13.44
C SER A 19 10.79 22.06 -11.94
N VAL A 20 11.69 21.15 -11.54
CA VAL A 20 12.12 21.00 -10.14
C VAL A 20 13.37 21.83 -9.95
N LYS A 21 13.23 23.03 -9.38
CA LYS A 21 14.39 23.85 -9.00
C LYS A 21 15.38 23.01 -8.18
N PRO A 22 16.64 22.85 -8.62
CA PRO A 22 17.59 21.91 -8.01
C PRO A 22 17.89 22.24 -6.54
N GLU A 23 17.76 23.52 -6.19
CA GLU A 23 17.91 24.07 -4.84
C GLU A 23 16.99 23.42 -3.80
N ASN A 24 15.85 22.86 -4.24
CA ASN A 24 14.85 22.26 -3.35
C ASN A 24 14.69 20.74 -3.52
N ILE A 25 15.51 20.06 -4.35
CA ILE A 25 15.41 18.60 -4.58
C ILE A 25 15.44 17.83 -3.26
N GLN A 26 16.33 18.19 -2.35
CA GLN A 26 16.43 17.54 -1.05
C GLN A 26 15.15 17.74 -0.20
N SER A 27 14.51 18.90 -0.31
CA SER A 27 13.26 19.20 0.41
C SER A 27 12.09 18.40 -0.14
N TYR A 28 11.98 18.29 -1.48
CA TYR A 28 10.95 17.46 -2.13
C TYR A 28 11.11 15.98 -1.78
N ILE A 29 12.34 15.47 -1.78
CA ILE A 29 12.64 14.10 -1.37
C ILE A 29 12.21 13.86 0.09
N LYS A 30 12.61 14.74 1.02
CA LYS A 30 12.20 14.64 2.43
C LYS A 30 10.68 14.64 2.60
N THR A 31 10.00 15.50 1.85
CA THR A 31 8.54 15.61 1.86
C THR A 31 7.89 14.32 1.32
N PHE A 32 8.39 13.80 0.20
CA PHE A 32 7.93 12.54 -0.38
C PHE A 32 8.13 11.36 0.58
N TYR A 33 9.31 11.23 1.19
CA TYR A 33 9.57 10.22 2.21
C TYR A 33 8.61 10.33 3.39
N LYS A 34 8.33 11.56 3.85
CA LYS A 34 7.37 11.78 4.92
C LYS A 34 5.97 11.29 4.53
N TYR A 35 5.51 11.56 3.30
CA TYR A 35 4.23 11.06 2.80
C TYR A 35 4.21 9.53 2.68
N VAL A 36 5.27 8.90 2.19
CA VAL A 36 5.37 7.44 2.10
C VAL A 36 5.31 6.79 3.48
N LEU A 37 6.07 7.32 4.44
CA LEU A 37 6.05 6.84 5.82
C LEU A 37 4.69 7.05 6.47
N HIS A 38 4.06 8.22 6.24
CA HIS A 38 2.74 8.51 6.77
C HIS A 38 1.66 7.58 6.17
N PHE A 39 1.79 7.22 4.90
CA PHE A 39 0.89 6.29 4.22
C PHE A 39 1.08 4.85 4.71
N GLN A 40 2.34 4.40 4.89
CA GLN A 40 2.63 3.11 5.51
C GLN A 40 2.07 3.03 6.93
N ASN A 41 2.31 4.06 7.74
CA ASN A 41 1.77 4.12 9.10
C ASN A 41 0.25 4.15 9.10
N PHE A 42 -0.37 4.90 8.18
CA PHE A 42 -1.83 4.91 8.04
C PHE A 42 -2.38 3.54 7.64
N PHE A 43 -1.71 2.80 6.76
CA PHE A 43 -2.10 1.44 6.37
C PHE A 43 -1.90 0.44 7.51
N SER A 44 -0.80 0.55 8.25
CA SER A 44 -0.52 -0.29 9.42
C SER A 44 -1.51 -0.02 10.56
N SER A 45 -1.76 1.25 10.88
CA SER A 45 -2.74 1.64 11.90
C SER A 45 -4.16 1.31 11.46
N ALA A 46 -4.50 1.45 10.18
CA ALA A 46 -5.79 1.01 9.66
C ALA A 46 -5.93 -0.51 9.79
N LYS A 47 -4.87 -1.28 9.53
CA LYS A 47 -4.88 -2.73 9.73
C LYS A 47 -5.03 -3.10 11.21
N ASP A 48 -4.25 -2.50 12.11
CA ASP A 48 -4.35 -2.74 13.56
C ASP A 48 -5.72 -2.32 14.13
N ASN A 49 -6.23 -1.17 13.68
CA ASN A 49 -7.55 -0.68 14.08
C ASN A 49 -8.66 -1.56 13.50
N LEU A 50 -8.56 -2.01 12.24
CA LEU A 50 -9.49 -2.99 11.67
C LEU A 50 -9.41 -4.35 12.39
N GLU A 51 -8.22 -4.80 12.78
CA GLU A 51 -8.02 -6.05 13.50
C GLU A 51 -8.65 -6.00 14.90
N LYS A 52 -8.52 -4.86 15.60
CA LYS A 52 -9.17 -4.60 16.90
C LYS A 52 -10.67 -4.32 16.81
N GLU A 53 -11.12 -3.55 15.82
CA GLU A 53 -12.50 -3.06 15.74
C GLU A 53 -13.44 -4.06 15.05
N LEU A 54 -12.93 -4.88 14.11
CA LEU A 54 -13.69 -5.97 13.48
C LEU A 54 -13.49 -7.34 14.14
N ASN A 55 -12.65 -7.44 15.18
CA ASN A 55 -12.31 -8.69 15.88
C ASN A 55 -12.09 -9.85 14.88
N ILE A 56 -11.18 -9.63 13.93
CA ILE A 56 -10.93 -10.56 12.81
C ILE A 56 -10.49 -11.93 13.33
N ASP A 57 -9.85 -11.99 14.51
CA ASP A 57 -9.56 -13.24 15.20
C ASP A 57 -10.83 -14.03 15.54
N GLY A 58 -11.86 -13.35 16.06
CA GLY A 58 -13.18 -13.95 16.29
C GLY A 58 -13.84 -14.45 15.01
N LEU A 59 -13.85 -13.63 13.95
CA LEU A 59 -14.42 -14.01 12.66
C LEU A 59 -13.68 -15.20 12.02
N LYS A 60 -12.36 -15.26 12.16
CA LYS A 60 -11.53 -16.37 11.66
C LYS A 60 -11.80 -17.65 12.44
N GLN A 61 -12.01 -17.55 13.76
CA GLN A 61 -12.37 -18.68 14.61
C GLN A 61 -13.78 -19.19 14.30
N ASP A 62 -14.75 -18.31 14.06
CA ASP A 62 -16.11 -18.67 13.67
C ASP A 62 -16.14 -19.35 12.30
N ILE A 63 -15.41 -18.83 11.31
CA ILE A 63 -15.26 -19.48 10.00
C ILE A 63 -14.57 -20.85 10.14
N HIS A 64 -13.60 -20.99 11.05
CA HIS A 64 -12.94 -22.28 11.31
C HIS A 64 -13.89 -23.30 11.94
N ASN A 65 -14.67 -22.87 12.93
CA ASN A 65 -15.67 -23.71 13.60
C ASN A 65 -16.78 -24.13 12.63
N GLU A 66 -17.28 -23.21 11.80
CA GLU A 66 -18.26 -23.53 10.75
C GLU A 66 -17.71 -24.57 9.76
N LYS A 67 -16.45 -24.44 9.34
CA LYS A 67 -15.82 -25.39 8.42
C LYS A 67 -15.69 -26.78 9.06
N ARG A 68 -15.22 -26.84 10.30
CA ARG A 68 -15.13 -28.10 11.07
C ARG A 68 -16.49 -28.77 11.24
N LEU A 69 -17.52 -28.00 11.58
CA LEU A 69 -18.88 -28.52 11.73
C LEU A 69 -19.40 -29.10 10.41
N LYS A 70 -19.18 -28.40 9.28
CA LYS A 70 -19.56 -28.89 7.95
C LYS A 70 -18.79 -30.13 7.48
N GLU A 71 -17.55 -30.31 7.95
CA GLU A 71 -16.77 -31.53 7.69
C GLU A 71 -17.28 -32.70 8.54
N LEU A 72 -17.56 -32.47 9.82
CA LEU A 72 -18.13 -33.48 10.72
C LEU A 72 -19.51 -33.96 10.30
N ASP A 73 -20.33 -33.07 9.72
CA ASP A 73 -21.68 -33.40 9.20
C ASP A 73 -21.64 -34.16 7.87
N LYS A 74 -20.48 -34.22 7.19
CA LYS A 74 -20.29 -34.99 5.95
C LYS A 74 -19.81 -36.42 6.19
N ASP A 75 -19.27 -36.70 7.38
CA ASP A 75 -18.75 -38.01 7.76
C ASP A 75 -19.77 -38.85 8.56
N VAL A 76 -21.03 -38.39 8.67
CA VAL A 76 -22.20 -39.11 9.22
C VAL A 76 -23.16 -39.48 8.09
#